data_AF-A0A9D7S1Y1-F1
#
_entry.id   AF-A0A9D7S1Y1-F1
#
_cell.length_a   1.000
_cell.length_b   1.000
_cell.length_c   1.000
_cell.angle_alpha   90.00
_cell.angle_beta   90.00
_cell.angle_gamma   90.00
#
_symmetry.space_group_name_H-M   'P 1'
#
loop_
_entity.id
_entity.type
_entity.pdbx_description
1 polymer ?
#
loop_
_entity_poly.entity_id
_entity_poly.type
_entity_poly.pdbx_seq_one_letter_code
_entity_poly.pdbx_strand_id
1 'polypeptide(L)'
;MQRSVTRSPLAGYVPSIIAFALVLWILAFNAFTYAALAAHAEIGKAFASAIENDSPVIEGYVALGKVLRSLPGMANVGNSTANAAAEPLVARIKPFPPGASAVFFGGAQSPAHGRMLWTHRLLPFALVLACVLWWRRQKPVHMRERLRA
;
A
#
# COMPACT_ATOMS: atom_id res chain seq x y z
N MET A 1 -14.07 19.22 -43.99
CA MET A 1 -13.27 19.74 -42.86
C MET A 1 -13.01 18.59 -41.88
N GLN A 2 -11.98 17.78 -42.11
CA GLN A 2 -11.63 16.66 -41.22
C GLN A 2 -10.84 17.21 -40.02
N ARG A 3 -11.45 17.26 -38.84
CA ARG A 3 -10.71 17.47 -37.60
C ARG A 3 -9.82 16.25 -37.40
N SER A 4 -8.52 16.40 -37.64
CA SER A 4 -7.53 15.43 -37.19
C SER A 4 -7.61 15.37 -35.67
N VAL A 5 -8.27 14.34 -35.13
CA VAL A 5 -8.25 14.07 -33.69
C VAL A 5 -6.85 13.58 -33.39
N THR A 6 -5.97 14.49 -33.01
CA THR A 6 -4.62 14.19 -32.53
C THR A 6 -4.77 13.41 -31.22
N ARG A 7 -4.89 12.08 -31.30
CA ARG A 7 -4.91 11.24 -30.08
C ARG A 7 -3.54 11.39 -29.44
N SER A 8 -3.52 11.91 -28.20
CA SER A 8 -2.29 12.01 -27.42
C SER A 8 -1.62 10.64 -27.33
N PRO A 9 -0.30 10.54 -27.59
CA PRO A 9 0.44 9.28 -27.51
C PRO A 9 0.38 8.66 -26.10
N LEU A 10 0.05 9.47 -25.08
CA LEU A 10 -0.09 9.05 -23.69
C LEU A 10 -1.42 8.35 -23.39
N ALA A 11 -2.46 8.53 -24.21
CA ALA A 11 -3.81 8.03 -23.92
C ALA A 11 -3.86 6.50 -23.72
N GLY A 12 -3.00 5.75 -24.44
CA GLY A 12 -2.89 4.29 -24.27
C GLY A 12 -2.19 3.84 -22.99
N TYR A 13 -1.45 4.74 -22.33
CA TYR A 13 -0.70 4.45 -21.10
C TYR A 13 -1.43 4.89 -19.83
N VAL A 14 -2.38 5.83 -19.94
CA VAL A 14 -3.11 6.40 -18.79
C VAL A 14 -3.67 5.31 -17.85
N PRO A 15 -4.37 4.25 -18.31
CA PRO A 15 -4.90 3.25 -17.40
C PRO A 15 -3.81 2.49 -16.63
N SER A 16 -2.69 2.17 -17.29
CA SER A 16 -1.57 1.49 -16.65
C SER A 16 -0.85 2.39 -15.64
N ILE A 17 -0.67 3.68 -15.98
CA ILE A 17 -0.06 4.66 -15.07
C ILE A 17 -0.91 4.82 -13.81
N ILE A 18 -2.24 4.95 -13.96
CA ILE A 18 -3.16 5.05 -12.81
C ILE A 18 -3.08 3.78 -11.94
N ALA A 19 -3.05 2.60 -12.55
CA ALA A 19 -2.97 1.34 -11.81
C ALA A 19 -1.64 1.19 -11.05
N PHE A 20 -0.51 1.54 -11.66
CA PHE A 20 0.79 1.55 -10.98
C PHE A 20 0.84 2.60 -9.87
N ALA A 21 0.30 3.81 -10.11
CA ALA A 21 0.21 4.84 -9.09
C ALA A 21 -0.63 4.36 -7.89
N LEU A 22 -1.73 3.64 -8.14
CA LEU A 22 -2.54 3.04 -7.09
C LEU A 22 -1.77 1.98 -6.30
N VAL A 23 -0.99 1.12 -6.97
CA VAL A 23 -0.10 0.15 -6.30
C VAL A 23 0.90 0.86 -5.38
N LEU A 24 1.57 1.89 -5.90
CA LEU A 24 2.53 2.68 -5.13
C LEU A 24 1.86 3.38 -3.93
N TRP A 25 0.66 3.91 -4.13
CA TRP A 25 -0.13 4.52 -3.06
C TRP A 25 -0.47 3.51 -1.96
N ILE A 26 -0.99 2.33 -2.32
CA ILE A 26 -1.33 1.27 -1.35
C ILE A 26 -0.06 0.80 -0.63
N LEU A 27 1.05 0.62 -1.36
CA LEU A 27 2.32 0.23 -0.77
C LEU A 27 2.81 1.26 0.24
N ALA A 28 2.83 2.54 -0.14
CA ALA A 28 3.24 3.64 0.73
C ALA A 28 2.33 3.75 1.96
N PHE A 29 1.01 3.68 1.77
CA PHE A 29 0.04 3.71 2.87
C PHE A 29 0.29 2.60 3.89
N ASN A 30 0.47 1.36 3.43
CA ASN A 30 0.77 0.24 4.32
C ASN A 30 2.13 0.43 5.00
N ALA A 31 3.17 0.81 4.25
CA ALA A 31 4.51 1.03 4.80
C ALA A 31 4.51 2.08 5.93
N PHE A 32 3.90 3.26 5.69
CA PHE A 32 3.80 4.30 6.71
C PHE A 32 2.95 3.87 7.91
N THR A 33 1.79 3.23 7.67
CA THR A 33 0.87 2.83 8.75
C THR A 33 1.47 1.74 9.64
N TYR A 34 2.05 0.69 9.06
CA TYR A 34 2.64 -0.39 9.83
C TYR A 34 3.94 0.03 10.53
N ALA A 35 4.79 0.85 9.89
CA ALA A 35 5.97 1.38 10.55
C ALA A 35 5.61 2.33 11.71
N ALA A 36 4.57 3.15 11.55
CA ALA A 36 4.02 3.97 12.63
C ALA A 36 3.52 3.11 13.80
N LEU A 37 2.81 2.02 13.49
CA LEU A 37 2.28 1.09 14.50
C LEU A 37 3.41 0.37 15.25
N ALA A 38 4.46 -0.05 14.54
CA ALA A 38 5.65 -0.64 15.14
C ALA A 38 6.43 0.35 16.03
N ALA A 39 6.36 1.64 15.73
CA ALA A 39 6.95 2.71 16.54
C ALA A 39 6.02 3.19 17.68
N HIS A 40 4.81 2.64 17.81
CA HIS A 40 3.85 3.07 18.82
C HIS A 40 4.31 2.73 20.24
N ALA A 41 4.26 3.71 21.15
CA ALA A 41 4.84 3.58 22.50
C ALA A 41 4.29 2.40 23.31
N GLU A 42 2.98 2.17 23.24
CA GLU A 42 2.32 1.15 24.10
C GLU A 42 2.35 -0.27 23.53
N ILE A 43 2.25 -0.43 22.21
CA ILE A 43 2.03 -1.74 21.58
C ILE A 43 3.09 -2.09 20.54
N GLY A 44 4.01 -1.18 20.21
CA GLY A 44 4.99 -1.37 19.14
C GLY A 44 5.91 -2.57 19.37
N LYS A 45 6.32 -2.84 20.62
CA LYS A 45 7.12 -4.02 20.96
C LYS A 45 6.34 -5.33 20.78
N ALA A 46 5.09 -5.37 21.26
CA ALA A 46 4.22 -6.54 21.09
C ALA A 46 3.90 -6.78 19.60
N PHE A 47 3.71 -5.69 18.84
CA PHE A 47 3.50 -5.74 17.41
C PHE A 47 4.73 -6.27 16.66
N ALA A 48 5.92 -5.75 16.97
CA ALA A 48 7.18 -6.19 16.38
C ALA A 48 7.43 -7.69 16.61
N SER A 49 7.19 -8.17 17.84
CA SER A 49 7.31 -9.59 18.17
C SER A 49 6.26 -10.46 17.46
N ALA A 50 5.04 -9.95 17.27
CA ALA A 50 3.98 -10.66 16.56
C ALA A 50 4.28 -10.79 15.05
N ILE A 51 4.78 -9.73 14.40
CA ILE A 51 5.06 -9.77 12.95
C ILE A 51 6.24 -10.68 12.60
N GLU A 52 7.26 -10.74 13.46
CA GLU A 52 8.46 -11.57 13.27
C GLU A 52 8.12 -13.06 13.14
N ASN A 53 7.08 -13.50 13.86
CA ASN A 53 6.66 -14.90 13.87
C ASN A 53 5.54 -15.21 12.86
N ASP A 54 4.59 -14.27 12.67
CA ASP A 54 3.32 -14.59 11.99
C ASP A 54 3.12 -13.90 10.63
N SER A 55 3.92 -12.87 10.27
CA SER A 55 3.65 -12.12 9.02
C SER A 55 4.88 -11.45 8.38
N PRO A 56 5.65 -12.19 7.55
CA PRO A 56 6.83 -11.64 6.86
C PRO A 56 6.48 -10.52 5.87
N VAL A 57 5.27 -10.55 5.30
CA VAL A 57 4.80 -9.48 4.39
C VAL A 57 4.67 -8.15 5.13
N ILE A 58 4.13 -8.18 6.35
CA ILE A 58 3.96 -6.98 7.17
C ILE A 58 5.30 -6.48 7.69
N GLU A 59 6.21 -7.39 8.04
CA GLU A 59 7.59 -7.05 8.36
C GLU A 59 8.26 -6.28 7.21
N GLY A 60 8.06 -6.72 5.96
CA GLY A 60 8.51 -5.99 4.78
C GLY A 60 7.97 -4.56 4.69
N TYR A 61 6.68 -4.35 5.00
CA TYR A 61 6.11 -2.99 5.06
C TYR A 61 6.72 -2.15 6.17
N VAL A 62 6.95 -2.74 7.36
CA VAL A 62 7.58 -2.04 8.48
C VAL A 62 9.00 -1.62 8.11
N ALA A 63 9.80 -2.51 7.51
CA ALA A 63 11.15 -2.22 7.07
C ALA A 63 11.17 -1.08 6.04
N LEU A 64 10.33 -1.16 5.00
CA LEU A 64 10.19 -0.11 4.00
C LEU A 64 9.75 1.22 4.63
N GLY A 65 8.76 1.17 5.52
CA GLY A 65 8.24 2.35 6.20
C GLY A 65 9.25 3.02 7.12
N LYS A 66 10.12 2.25 7.79
CA LYS A 66 11.23 2.81 8.59
C LYS A 66 12.18 3.62 7.71
N VAL A 67 12.55 3.09 6.54
CA VAL A 67 13.39 3.81 5.56
C VAL A 67 12.68 5.07 5.08
N LEU A 68 11.41 4.98 4.68
CA LEU A 68 10.65 6.15 4.22
C LEU A 68 10.49 7.22 5.30
N ARG A 69 10.27 6.82 6.56
CA ARG A 69 10.12 7.74 7.70
C ARG A 69 11.43 8.34 8.18
N SER A 70 12.58 7.80 7.78
CA SER A 70 13.89 8.44 8.01
C SER A 70 14.14 9.63 7.10
N LEU A 71 13.34 9.81 6.04
CA LEU A 71 13.46 10.96 5.16
C LEU A 71 12.97 12.25 5.85
N PRO A 72 13.60 13.41 5.56
CA PRO A 72 13.17 14.69 6.11
C PRO A 72 11.69 14.95 5.82
N GLY A 73 10.92 15.35 6.85
CA GLY A 73 9.50 15.64 6.74
C GLY A 73 8.56 14.43 6.74
N MET A 74 9.08 13.20 6.72
CA MET A 74 8.25 11.97 6.66
C MET A 74 8.08 11.26 8.00
N ALA A 75 8.80 11.68 9.04
CA ALA A 75 8.86 11.00 10.34
C ALA A 75 7.49 10.79 11.03
N ASN A 76 6.52 11.67 10.77
CA ASN A 76 5.20 11.64 11.40
C ASN A 76 4.10 11.05 10.50
N VAL A 77 4.43 10.70 9.26
CA VAL A 77 3.43 10.21 8.30
C VAL A 77 2.91 8.84 8.74
N GLY A 78 1.59 8.71 8.80
CA GLY A 78 0.91 7.50 9.26
C GLY A 78 0.64 7.44 10.77
N ASN A 79 1.18 8.37 11.58
CA ASN A 79 0.96 8.37 13.05
C ASN A 79 -0.52 8.47 13.42
N SER A 80 -1.29 9.34 12.77
CA SER A 80 -2.73 9.49 13.07
C SER A 80 -3.51 8.21 12.79
N THR A 81 -3.19 7.53 11.68
CA THR A 81 -3.84 6.28 11.29
C THR A 81 -3.43 5.13 12.21
N ALA A 82 -2.15 5.04 12.55
CA ALA A 82 -1.66 4.04 13.49
C ALA A 82 -2.21 4.24 14.90
N ASN A 83 -2.30 5.47 15.39
CA ASN A 83 -2.89 5.76 16.70
C ASN A 83 -4.38 5.36 16.73
N ALA A 84 -5.14 5.70 15.68
CA ALA A 84 -6.55 5.31 15.57
C ALA A 84 -6.75 3.77 15.41
N ALA A 85 -5.79 3.09 14.80
CA ALA A 85 -5.79 1.62 14.73
C ALA A 85 -5.38 0.99 16.06
N ALA A 86 -4.42 1.61 16.77
CA ALA A 86 -3.84 1.14 18.02
C ALA A 86 -4.79 1.27 19.21
N GLU A 87 -5.56 2.36 19.29
CA GLU A 87 -6.45 2.69 20.41
C GLU A 87 -7.28 1.50 20.94
N PRO A 88 -8.09 0.78 20.11
CA PRO A 88 -8.84 -0.39 20.58
C PRO A 88 -7.97 -1.61 20.87
N LEU A 89 -6.74 -1.65 20.34
CA LEU A 89 -5.80 -2.76 20.49
C LEU A 89 -5.03 -2.66 21.80
N VAL A 90 -4.67 -1.44 22.23
CA VAL A 90 -3.98 -1.19 23.51
C VAL A 90 -4.73 -1.85 24.66
N ALA A 91 -6.04 -1.61 24.76
CA ALA A 91 -6.88 -2.14 25.83
C ALA A 91 -6.91 -3.67 25.89
N ARG A 92 -6.69 -4.36 24.75
CA ARG A 92 -6.74 -5.82 24.64
C ARG A 92 -5.37 -6.47 24.77
N ILE A 93 -4.32 -5.83 24.29
CA ILE A 93 -2.96 -6.37 24.25
C ILE A 93 -2.24 -6.13 25.58
N LYS A 94 -2.46 -4.97 26.22
CA LYS A 94 -1.83 -4.64 27.50
C LYS A 94 -2.06 -5.68 28.60
N PRO A 95 -3.26 -6.26 28.80
CA PRO A 95 -3.47 -7.30 29.81
C PRO A 95 -2.88 -8.66 29.43
N PHE A 96 -2.70 -8.98 28.13
CA PHE A 96 -2.15 -10.26 27.69
C PHE A 96 -1.33 -10.14 26.40
N PRO A 97 -0.06 -9.67 26.49
CA PRO A 97 0.82 -9.50 25.34
C PRO A 97 1.07 -10.75 24.47
N PRO A 98 1.12 -11.98 25.01
CA PRO A 98 1.32 -13.19 24.18
C PRO A 98 0.20 -13.43 23.16
N GLY A 99 -1.01 -12.90 23.41
CA GLY A 99 -2.13 -12.99 22.47
C GLY A 99 -2.15 -11.91 21.40
N ALA A 100 -1.10 -11.07 21.32
CA ALA A 100 -1.09 -9.90 20.45
C ALA A 100 -1.29 -10.25 18.97
N SER A 101 -0.71 -11.34 18.47
CA SER A 101 -0.86 -11.69 17.05
C SER A 101 -2.30 -12.00 16.65
N ALA A 102 -3.02 -12.76 17.47
CA ALA A 102 -4.44 -13.03 17.27
C ALA A 102 -5.29 -11.75 17.31
N VAL A 103 -4.90 -10.77 18.13
CA VAL A 103 -5.60 -9.47 18.24
C VAL A 103 -5.25 -8.53 17.07
N PHE A 104 -4.00 -8.53 16.61
CA PHE A 104 -3.54 -7.70 15.49
C PHE A 104 -4.00 -8.20 14.13
N PHE A 105 -4.05 -9.53 13.92
CA PHE A 105 -4.36 -10.12 12.62
C PHE A 105 -5.71 -10.82 12.57
N GLY A 106 -6.44 -10.85 13.69
CA GLY A 106 -7.80 -11.36 13.77
C GLY A 106 -8.83 -10.40 13.20
N GLY A 107 -10.03 -10.38 13.80
CA GLY A 107 -11.12 -9.53 13.36
C GLY A 107 -10.86 -8.03 13.59
N ALA A 108 -11.37 -7.20 12.68
CA ALA A 108 -11.26 -5.75 12.79
C ALA A 108 -11.91 -5.23 14.08
N GLN A 109 -11.14 -4.48 14.88
CA GLN A 109 -11.59 -3.92 16.17
C GLN A 109 -12.03 -2.45 16.06
N SER A 110 -11.64 -1.76 14.99
CA SER A 110 -12.10 -0.41 14.64
C SER A 110 -12.09 -0.23 13.13
N PRO A 111 -12.75 0.82 12.59
CA PRO A 111 -12.67 1.14 11.17
C PRO A 111 -11.25 1.45 10.68
N ALA A 112 -10.39 2.03 11.52
CA ALA A 112 -8.98 2.27 11.18
C ALA A 112 -8.21 0.95 11.11
N HIS A 113 -8.40 0.06 12.10
CA HIS A 113 -7.79 -1.27 12.09
C HIS A 113 -8.30 -2.11 10.90
N GLY A 114 -9.60 -2.09 10.62
CA GLY A 114 -10.19 -2.77 9.49
C GLY A 114 -9.63 -2.28 8.15
N ARG A 115 -9.45 -0.96 7.98
CA ARG A 115 -8.80 -0.40 6.79
C ARG A 115 -7.38 -0.94 6.62
N MET A 116 -6.58 -0.94 7.69
CA MET A 116 -5.20 -1.48 7.68
C MET A 116 -5.15 -2.97 7.29
N LEU A 117 -6.08 -3.78 7.82
CA LEU A 117 -6.22 -5.18 7.46
C LEU A 117 -6.70 -5.37 6.01
N TRP A 118 -7.51 -4.46 5.47
CA TRP A 118 -8.01 -4.57 4.11
C TRP A 118 -6.98 -4.10 3.07
N THR A 119 -6.24 -3.03 3.36
CA THR A 119 -5.29 -2.42 2.42
C THR A 119 -4.10 -3.30 2.11
N HIS A 120 -3.63 -4.13 3.04
CA HIS A 120 -2.55 -5.08 2.72
C HIS A 120 -3.04 -6.24 1.86
N ARG A 121 -4.30 -6.68 2.06
CA ARG A 121 -4.94 -7.72 1.23
C ARG A 121 -5.23 -7.24 -0.18
N LEU A 122 -5.47 -5.94 -0.36
CA LEU A 122 -5.68 -5.32 -1.67
C LEU A 122 -4.43 -5.30 -2.56
N LEU A 123 -3.25 -5.16 -1.97
CA LEU A 123 -2.02 -4.98 -2.74
C LEU A 123 -1.80 -6.05 -3.82
N PRO A 124 -1.94 -7.37 -3.56
CA PRO A 124 -1.79 -8.38 -4.60
C PRO A 124 -2.83 -8.21 -5.73
N PHE A 125 -4.08 -7.86 -5.43
CA PHE A 125 -5.10 -7.61 -6.46
C PHE A 125 -4.77 -6.39 -7.31
N ALA A 126 -4.32 -5.30 -6.68
CA ALA A 126 -3.90 -4.10 -7.37
C ALA A 126 -2.69 -4.35 -8.28
N LEU A 127 -1.73 -5.17 -7.82
CA LEU A 127 -0.57 -5.61 -8.61
C LEU A 127 -0.99 -6.41 -9.84
N VAL A 128 -1.88 -7.40 -9.67
CA VAL A 128 -2.40 -8.18 -10.80
C VAL A 128 -3.11 -7.28 -11.80
N LEU A 129 -3.96 -6.37 -11.33
CA LEU A 129 -4.67 -5.42 -12.19
C LEU A 129 -3.69 -4.52 -12.96
N ALA A 130 -2.66 -3.99 -12.29
CA ALA A 130 -1.62 -3.18 -12.94
C ALA A 130 -0.87 -3.97 -14.03
N CYS A 131 -0.52 -5.23 -13.75
CA CYS A 131 0.12 -6.12 -14.72
C CYS A 131 -0.79 -6.39 -15.94
N VAL A 132 -2.07 -6.67 -15.72
CA VAL A 132 -3.05 -6.91 -16.80
C VAL A 132 -3.22 -5.65 -17.67
N LEU A 133 -3.36 -4.48 -17.06
CA LEU A 133 -3.51 -3.22 -17.80
C LEU A 133 -2.23 -2.86 -18.56
N TRP A 134 -1.06 -3.14 -17.99
CA TRP A 134 0.23 -2.97 -18.66
C TRP A 134 0.41 -3.91 -19.84
N TRP A 135 -0.07 -5.16 -19.74
CA TRP A 135 -0.06 -6.13 -20.83
C TRP A 135 -1.01 -5.69 -21.94
N ARG A 136 -2.25 -5.31 -21.59
CA ARG A 136 -3.29 -4.90 -22.54
C ARG A 136 -3.07 -3.50 -23.12
N ARG A 137 -1.96 -2.83 -22.80
CA ARG A 137 -1.66 -1.49 -23.30
C ARG A 137 -1.68 -1.46 -24.82
N GLN A 138 -2.37 -0.47 -25.39
CA GLN A 138 -2.37 -0.24 -26.82
C GLN A 138 -1.01 0.34 -27.22
N LYS A 139 -0.18 -0.48 -27.90
CA LYS A 139 1.10 -0.01 -28.43
C LYS A 139 0.82 0.93 -29.61
N PRO A 140 1.44 2.13 -29.67
CA PRO A 140 1.27 3.02 -30.80
C PRO A 140 1.85 2.33 -32.05
N VAL A 141 0.96 1.89 -32.94
CA VAL A 141 1.36 1.38 -34.26
C VAL A 141 1.73 2.60 -35.09
N HIS A 142 3.03 2.90 -35.15
CA HIS A 142 3.54 3.85 -36.14
C HIS A 142 3.36 3.18 -37.49
N MET A 143 2.28 3.48 -38.20
CA MET A 143 2.23 3.22 -39.63
C MET A 143 3.33 4.06 -40.25
N ARG A 144 4.50 3.46 -40.48
CA ARG A 144 5.49 4.01 -41.40
C ARG A 144 4.75 4.21 -42.71
N GLU A 145 4.54 5.46 -43.12
CA GLU A 145 4.07 5.83 -44.45
C GLU A 145 5.00 5.22 -45.49
N ARG A 146 4.74 3.97 -45.89
CA ARG A 146 5.13 3.42 -47.18
C ARG A 146 4.05 3.81 -48.18
N LEU A 147 3.92 5.11 -48.43
CA LEU A 147 3.18 5.66 -49.57
C LEU A 147 4.07 6.67 -50.31
N ARG A 148 5.30 6.26 -50.59
CA ARG A 148 6.06 6.73 -51.75
C ARG A 148 6.43 5.49 -52.57
N ALA A 149 5.50 5.07 -53.40
CA ALA A 149 5.73 4.23 -54.56
C ALA A 149 4.72 4.66 -55.62
#